data_AF-A0A813FA99-F1
#
_entry.id   AF-A0A813FA99-F1
#
_cell.length_a   1.000
_cell.length_b   1.000
_cell.length_c   1.000
_cell.angle_alpha   90.00
_cell.angle_beta   90.00
_cell.angle_gamma   90.00
#
_symmetry.space_group_name_H-M   'P 1'
#
loop_
_entity.id
_entity.type
_entity.pdbx_description
1 polymer ?
#
loop_
_entity_poly.entity_id
_entity_poly.type
_entity_poly.pdbx_seq_one_letter_code
_entity_poly.pdbx_strand_id
1 'polypeptide(L)'
;FSVKTSQGAKQILNDISLSARNGELLALMGPSGAGKTTLLELMTLELKAGEVSGSVTLNREPMTFELFRKHAVYVEQYDLHWGFLTCREIMRFAA
;
A
#
# COMPACT_ATOMS: atom_id res chain seq x y z
N PHE A 1 10.24 2.48 -8.54
CA PHE A 1 9.71 3.70 -7.88
C PHE A 1 10.86 4.62 -7.49
N SER A 2 10.85 5.85 -7.98
CA SER A 2 11.88 6.85 -7.70
C SER A 2 11.25 8.16 -7.23
N VAL A 3 11.96 8.88 -6.35
CA VAL A 3 11.54 10.18 -5.81
C VAL A 3 12.63 11.20 -6.14
N LYS A 4 12.23 12.39 -6.59
CA LYS A 4 13.17 13.50 -6.81
C LYS A 4 13.55 14.13 -5.48
N THR A 5 14.83 14.20 -5.19
CA THR A 5 15.39 14.88 -4.02
C THR A 5 16.26 16.06 -4.47
N SER A 6 16.62 16.96 -3.57
CA SER A 6 17.54 18.08 -3.84
C SER A 6 18.93 17.62 -4.33
N GLN A 7 19.30 16.38 -4.04
CA GLN A 7 20.58 15.75 -4.42
C GLN A 7 20.46 14.88 -5.69
N GLY A 8 19.29 14.84 -6.33
CA GLY A 8 19.01 14.00 -7.50
C GLY A 8 17.87 13.00 -7.28
N ALA A 9 17.57 12.19 -8.31
CA ALA A 9 16.56 11.15 -8.21
C ALA A 9 17.06 9.99 -7.33
N LYS A 10 16.34 9.68 -6.26
CA LYS A 10 16.60 8.54 -5.39
C LYS A 10 15.64 7.40 -5.74
N GLN A 11 16.19 6.26 -6.13
CA GLN A 11 15.40 5.04 -6.29
C GLN A 11 15.13 4.42 -4.92
N ILE A 12 13.85 4.15 -4.62
CA ILE A 12 13.43 3.53 -3.36
C ILE A 12 13.08 2.06 -3.59
N LEU A 13 12.36 1.76 -4.69
CA LEU A 13 12.02 0.41 -5.09
C LEU A 13 12.65 0.14 -6.46
N ASN A 14 13.41 -0.95 -6.55
CA ASN A 14 14.14 -1.35 -7.75
C ASN A 14 13.77 -2.79 -8.11
N ASP A 15 13.16 -2.96 -9.27
CA ASP A 15 12.80 -4.26 -9.90
C ASP A 15 12.30 -5.33 -8.92
N ILE A 16 11.15 -5.06 -8.28
CA ILE A 16 10.55 -5.97 -7.29
C ILE A 16 9.47 -6.80 -7.97
N SER A 17 9.52 -8.12 -7.77
CA SER A 17 8.49 -9.06 -8.18
C SER A 17 7.96 -9.82 -6.97
N LEU A 18 6.64 -9.84 -6.78
CA LEU A 18 5.96 -10.55 -5.70
C LEU A 18 4.60 -11.07 -6.18
N SER A 19 4.15 -12.18 -5.59
CA SER A 19 2.83 -12.76 -5.85
C SER A 19 2.30 -13.42 -4.60
N ALA A 20 1.01 -13.25 -4.33
CA ALA A 20 0.29 -13.98 -3.29
C ALA A 20 -0.95 -14.65 -3.89
N ARG A 21 -1.22 -15.88 -3.49
CA ARG A 21 -2.41 -16.64 -3.90
C ARG A 21 -3.47 -16.62 -2.79
N ASN A 22 -4.69 -17.02 -3.15
CA ASN A 22 -5.77 -17.16 -2.18
C ASN A 22 -5.35 -18.13 -1.06
N GLY A 23 -5.52 -17.71 0.20
CA GLY A 23 -5.17 -18.47 1.39
C GLY A 23 -3.71 -18.31 1.84
N GLU A 24 -2.88 -17.58 1.10
CA GLU A 24 -1.49 -17.34 1.49
C GLU A 24 -1.34 -16.08 2.34
N LEU A 25 -0.48 -16.16 3.36
CA LEU A 25 0.03 -15.01 4.10
C LEU A 25 1.40 -14.64 3.55
N LEU A 26 1.51 -13.49 2.90
CA LEU A 26 2.79 -12.94 2.44
C LEU A 26 3.32 -11.95 3.48
N ALA A 27 4.50 -12.22 4.05
CA ALA A 27 5.16 -11.34 5.00
C ALA A 27 6.31 -10.56 4.34
N LEU A 28 6.25 -9.23 4.39
CA LEU A 28 7.32 -8.35 3.90
C LEU A 28 8.20 -7.89 5.08
N MET A 29 9.45 -8.36 5.11
CA MET A 29 10.39 -8.07 6.21
C MET A 29 11.64 -7.34 5.72
N GLY A 30 12.24 -6.53 6.60
CA GLY A 30 13.46 -5.77 6.30
C GLY A 30 13.68 -4.60 7.26
N PRO A 31 14.87 -3.97 7.24
CA PRO A 31 15.21 -2.88 8.15
C PRO A 31 14.33 -1.64 7.95
N SER A 32 14.33 -0.73 8.92
CA SER A 32 13.66 0.57 8.77
C SER A 32 14.24 1.33 7.56
N GLY A 33 13.38 1.98 6.79
CA GLY A 33 13.78 2.69 5.57
C GLY A 33 14.00 1.82 4.32
N ALA A 34 13.81 0.50 4.40
CA ALA A 34 13.95 -0.41 3.24
C ALA A 34 12.86 -0.25 2.16
N GLY A 35 11.88 0.66 2.34
CA GLY A 35 10.79 0.88 1.37
C GLY A 35 9.58 -0.05 1.53
N LYS A 36 9.44 -0.76 2.67
CA LYS A 36 8.31 -1.68 2.91
C LYS A 36 6.96 -0.99 2.86
N THR A 37 6.80 0.08 3.64
CA THR A 37 5.57 0.88 3.66
C THR A 37 5.32 1.50 2.28
N THR A 38 6.36 2.02 1.63
CA THR A 38 6.28 2.55 0.27
C THR A 38 5.79 1.51 -0.75
N LEU A 39 6.21 0.25 -0.62
CA LEU A 39 5.75 -0.84 -1.49
C LEU A 39 4.27 -1.17 -1.24
N LEU A 40 3.83 -1.19 0.02
CA LEU A 40 2.42 -1.41 0.35
C LEU A 40 1.52 -0.26 -0.14
N GLU A 41 1.92 0.99 0.08
CA GLU A 41 1.24 2.19 -0.42
C GLU A 41 1.18 2.23 -1.95
N LEU A 42 2.20 1.71 -2.66
CA LEU A 42 2.18 1.62 -4.11
C LEU A 42 1.08 0.70 -4.63
N MET A 43 0.81 -0.39 -3.91
CA MET A 43 -0.23 -1.34 -4.27
C MET A 43 -1.65 -0.79 -4.07
N THR A 44 -1.84 0.26 -3.26
CA THR A 44 -3.14 0.93 -3.10
C THR A 44 -3.47 1.88 -4.24
N LEU A 45 -2.47 2.18 -5.10
CA LEU A 45 -2.55 3.19 -6.16
C LEU A 45 -2.78 4.63 -5.64
N GLU A 46 -2.62 4.89 -4.34
CA GLU A 46 -2.83 6.21 -3.73
C GLU A 46 -1.52 7.02 -3.54
N LEU A 47 -0.39 6.53 -4.05
CA LEU A 47 0.88 7.25 -3.96
C LEU A 47 0.81 8.64 -4.61
N LYS A 48 0.95 9.68 -3.78
CA LYS A 48 0.78 11.08 -4.19
C LYS A 48 1.97 11.67 -4.95
N ALA A 49 3.14 11.04 -4.90
CA ALA A 49 4.37 11.58 -5.48
C ALA A 49 5.38 10.49 -5.88
N GLY A 50 6.19 10.79 -6.89
CA GLY A 50 7.25 9.91 -7.41
C GLY A 50 6.91 9.31 -8.76
N GLU A 51 7.92 8.73 -9.40
CA GLU A 51 7.76 8.03 -10.68
C GLU A 51 7.58 6.53 -10.42
N VAL A 52 6.42 6.01 -10.80
CA VAL A 52 6.06 4.61 -10.68
C VAL A 52 6.25 3.93 -12.04
N SER A 53 6.94 2.80 -12.03
CA SER A 53 7.11 1.92 -13.20
C SER A 53 6.82 0.48 -12.78
N GLY A 54 6.36 -0.32 -13.75
CA GLY A 54 5.92 -1.70 -13.52
C GLY A 54 4.41 -1.85 -13.62
N SER A 55 3.91 -3.01 -13.17
CA SER A 55 2.48 -3.32 -13.19
C SER A 55 2.08 -4.09 -11.94
N VAL A 56 0.86 -3.86 -11.48
CA VAL A 56 0.24 -4.61 -10.38
C VAL A 56 -1.04 -5.21 -10.94
N THR A 57 -1.30 -6.48 -10.62
CA THR A 57 -2.51 -7.18 -11.07
C THR A 57 -3.23 -7.80 -9.89
N LEU A 58 -4.57 -7.77 -9.91
CA LEU A 58 -5.42 -8.49 -8.98
C LEU A 58 -6.24 -9.51 -9.77
N ASN A 59 -6.16 -10.79 -9.41
CA ASN A 59 -6.85 -11.87 -10.14
C ASN A 59 -6.58 -11.89 -11.66
N ARG A 60 -5.33 -11.55 -12.06
CA ARG A 60 -4.85 -11.42 -13.45
C ARG A 60 -5.40 -10.22 -14.23
N GLU A 61 -6.22 -9.39 -13.61
CA GLU A 61 -6.64 -8.11 -14.18
C GLU A 61 -5.69 -6.99 -13.73
N PRO A 62 -5.36 -6.01 -14.58
CA PRO A 62 -4.61 -4.83 -14.17
C PRO A 62 -5.28 -4.15 -12.98
N MET A 63 -4.51 -3.82 -11.95
CA MET A 63 -5.03 -3.14 -10.76
C MET A 63 -5.52 -1.74 -11.16
N THR A 64 -6.79 -1.47 -10.83
CA THR A 64 -7.39 -0.15 -10.95
C THR A 64 -7.86 0.33 -9.58
N PHE A 65 -8.03 1.63 -9.42
CA PHE A 65 -8.54 2.20 -8.17
C PHE A 65 -9.92 1.64 -7.79
N GLU A 66 -10.77 1.37 -8.79
CA GLU A 66 -12.10 0.77 -8.58
C GLU A 66 -12.02 -0.68 -8.10
N LEU A 67 -11.14 -1.49 -8.72
CA LEU A 67 -10.91 -2.87 -8.28
C LEU A 67 -10.32 -2.91 -6.88
N PHE A 68 -9.36 -2.02 -6.58
CA PHE A 68 -8.75 -1.92 -5.25
C PHE A 68 -9.82 -1.63 -4.19
N ARG A 69 -10.64 -0.59 -4.37
CA ARG A 69 -11.71 -0.24 -3.41
C ARG A 69 -12.76 -1.34 -3.23
N LYS A 70 -12.99 -2.17 -4.24
CA LYS A 70 -13.99 -3.24 -4.19
C LYS A 70 -13.47 -4.53 -3.55
N HIS A 71 -12.17 -4.81 -3.65
CA HIS A 71 -11.62 -6.13 -3.34
C HIS A 71 -10.44 -6.13 -2.36
N ALA A 72 -9.91 -4.96 -2.00
CA ALA A 72 -8.78 -4.83 -1.11
C ALA A 72 -9.07 -3.79 -0.01
N VAL A 73 -8.39 -3.95 1.12
CA VAL A 73 -8.41 -3.02 2.24
C VAL A 73 -6.96 -2.73 2.60
N TYR A 74 -6.65 -1.46 2.80
CA TYR A 74 -5.38 -1.02 3.35
C TYR A 74 -5.57 -0.59 4.81
N VAL A 75 -4.67 -1.06 5.67
CA VAL A 75 -4.62 -0.65 7.07
C VAL A 75 -3.35 0.16 7.25
N GLU A 76 -3.53 1.42 7.63
CA GLU A 76 -2.46 2.38 7.83
C GLU A 76 -1.56 2.01 9.00
N GLN A 77 -0.38 2.65 9.07
CA GLN A 77 0.54 2.47 10.18
C GLN A 77 0.02 3.04 11.51
N TYR A 78 -0.82 4.09 11.43
CA TYR A 78 -1.38 4.77 12.59
C TYR A 78 -2.90 4.71 12.55
N ASP A 79 -3.50 4.41 13.71
CA ASP A 79 -4.94 4.39 13.86
C ASP A 79 -5.52 5.81 13.87
N LEU A 80 -6.50 6.05 13.01
CA LEU A 80 -7.25 7.31 12.95
C LEU A 80 -8.59 7.14 13.66
N HIS A 81 -8.56 6.98 14.99
CA HIS A 81 -9.76 6.77 15.80
C HIS A 81 -9.97 7.88 16.82
N TRP A 82 -11.25 8.21 17.06
CA TRP A 82 -11.63 9.10 18.14
C TRP A 82 -11.61 8.33 19.47
N GLY A 83 -10.67 8.67 20.35
CA GLY A 83 -10.47 7.97 21.62
C GLY A 83 -11.63 8.04 22.63
N PHE A 84 -12.67 8.81 22.35
CA PHE A 84 -13.88 8.90 23.17
C PHE A 84 -15.02 8.00 22.69
N LEU A 85 -14.84 7.27 21.58
CA LEU A 85 -15.81 6.31 21.06
C LEU A 85 -15.43 4.88 21.44
N THR A 86 -16.43 4.04 21.67
CA THR A 86 -16.27 2.58 21.80
C THR A 86 -15.98 1.95 20.44
N CYS A 87 -15.40 0.74 20.44
CA CYS A 87 -15.15 -0.01 19.18
C CYS A 87 -16.42 -0.20 18.34
N ARG A 88 -17.57 -0.43 18.98
CA ARG A 88 -18.86 -0.59 18.29
C ARG A 88 -19.30 0.70 17.59
N GLU A 89 -19.09 1.84 18.23
CA GLU A 89 -19.44 3.15 17.65
C GLU A 89 -18.53 3.47 16.47
N ILE A 90 -17.22 3.24 16.60
CA ILE A 90 -16.26 3.42 15.51
C ILE A 90 -16.66 2.57 14.29
N MET A 91 -16.95 1.28 14.50
CA MET A 91 -17.40 0.40 13.41
C MET A 91 -18.72 0.83 12.78
N ARG A 92 -19.65 1.41 13.54
CA ARG A 92 -20.92 1.94 12.99
C ARG A 92 -20.72 3.20 12.16
N PHE A 93 -19.73 4.04 12.49
CA PHE A 93 -19.42 5.25 11.70
C PHE A 93 -18.56 4.97 10.47
N ALA A 94 -17.77 3.88 10.48
CA ALA A 94 -16.89 3.51 9.38
C ALA A 94 -17.59 2.76 8.23
N ALA A 95 -18.83 2.28 8.45
CA ALA A 95 -19.66 1.60 7.45
C ALA A 95 -20.49 2.59 6.63
#